data_AF-A0A944QFV2-F1
#
_entry.id   AF-A0A944QFV2-F1
#
_cell.length_a   1.000
_cell.length_b   1.000
_cell.length_c   1.000
_cell.angle_alpha   90.00
_cell.angle_beta   90.00
_cell.angle_gamma   90.00
#
_symmetry.space_group_name_H-M   'P 1'
#
loop_
_entity.id
_entity.type
_entity.pdbx_description
1 polymer ?
#
loop_
_entity_poly.entity_id
_entity_poly.type
_entity_poly.pdbx_seq_one_letter_code
_entity_poly.pdbx_strand_id
1 'polypeptide(L)'
;MNGLPKYVASCSLKTADWAPTTILSEDIAAQVSELKQGPGRELQIQGSATLAQPLLAAGLIDELRLVIAPVVLGNGQRLFPEGGAPAGLQLLRNETTSGGLAVHVYESAGLPKYGIYEPDA
;
A
#
# COMPACT_ATOMS: atom_id res chain seq x y z
N MET A 1 8.36 13.29 9.01
CA MET A 1 8.54 12.41 7.84
C MET A 1 9.93 12.51 7.18
N ASN A 2 10.52 13.71 7.08
CA ASN A 2 11.75 13.91 6.30
C ASN A 2 13.05 13.43 6.97
N GLY A 3 13.07 13.28 8.30
CA GLY A 3 14.23 12.75 9.04
C GLY A 3 14.23 11.24 9.28
N LEU A 4 13.27 10.49 8.72
CA LEU A 4 13.20 9.04 8.86
C LEU A 4 14.00 8.34 7.75
N PRO A 5 14.56 7.14 8.00
CA PRO A 5 15.22 6.33 6.97
C PRO A 5 14.32 6.14 5.74
N LYS A 6 14.94 6.11 4.55
CA LYS A 6 14.26 5.94 3.27
C LYS A 6 14.71 4.66 2.60
N TYR A 7 13.75 3.89 2.11
CA TYR A 7 14.00 2.73 1.27
C TYR A 7 13.48 3.04 -0.12
N VAL A 8 14.35 2.95 -1.12
CA VAL A 8 14.02 3.28 -2.51
C VAL A 8 14.05 2.00 -3.32
N ALA A 9 12.87 1.48 -3.65
CA ALA A 9 12.73 0.38 -4.59
C ALA A 9 13.05 0.85 -6.00
N SER A 10 14.11 0.32 -6.62
CA SER A 10 14.53 0.70 -7.96
C SER A 10 15.21 -0.43 -8.72
N CYS A 11 14.94 -0.54 -10.01
CA CYS A 11 15.63 -1.49 -10.90
C CYS A 11 16.92 -0.91 -11.52
N SER A 12 17.04 0.43 -11.58
CA SER A 12 18.11 1.11 -12.32
C SER A 12 19.01 1.97 -11.44
N LEU A 13 18.47 2.59 -10.37
CA LEU A 13 19.25 3.40 -9.46
C LEU A 13 20.19 2.50 -8.65
N LYS A 14 21.48 2.84 -8.59
CA LYS A 14 22.49 2.05 -7.87
C LYS A 14 23.04 2.75 -6.63
N THR A 15 23.00 4.08 -6.61
CA THR A 15 23.48 4.90 -5.49
C THR A 15 22.56 6.11 -5.30
N ALA A 16 22.44 6.57 -4.06
CA ALA A 16 21.77 7.82 -3.70
C ALA A 16 22.70 8.60 -2.76
N ASP A 17 22.81 9.91 -2.98
CA ASP A 17 23.68 10.81 -2.22
C ASP A 17 22.90 11.66 -1.18
N TRP A 18 21.58 11.46 -1.06
CA TRP A 18 20.74 12.11 -0.06
C TRP A 18 20.46 11.23 1.17
N ALA A 19 19.98 11.90 2.24
CA ALA A 19 19.77 11.45 3.61
C ALA A 19 19.26 9.99 3.76
N PRO A 20 19.57 9.31 4.90
CA PRO A 20 19.87 7.87 4.96
C PRO A 20 18.91 7.06 4.10
N THR A 21 19.40 6.73 2.89
CA THR A 21 18.67 6.04 1.85
C THR A 21 19.32 4.69 1.59
N THR A 22 18.52 3.64 1.62
CA THR A 22 18.90 2.30 1.18
C THR A 22 18.16 2.01 -0.10
N ILE A 23 18.88 1.60 -1.14
CA ILE A 23 18.26 1.16 -2.39
C ILE A 23 17.89 -0.31 -2.24
N LEU A 24 16.64 -0.63 -2.55
CA LEU A 24 16.15 -2.00 -2.66
C LEU A 24 16.09 -2.35 -4.14
N SER A 25 16.80 -3.39 -4.57
CA SER A 25 16.88 -3.80 -5.98
C SER A 25 16.75 -5.30 -6.14
N GLU A 26 16.41 -5.77 -7.34
CA GLU A 26 16.21 -7.20 -7.63
C GLU A 26 14.95 -7.73 -6.93
N ASP A 27 15.09 -8.55 -5.88
CA ASP A 27 13.95 -9.10 -5.15
C ASP A 27 13.47 -8.13 -4.06
N ILE A 28 12.64 -7.16 -4.49
CA ILE A 28 12.07 -6.15 -3.59
C ILE A 28 11.15 -6.80 -2.54
N ALA A 29 10.42 -7.86 -2.88
CA ALA A 29 9.50 -8.50 -1.94
C ALA A 29 10.24 -9.19 -0.80
N ALA A 30 11.32 -9.93 -1.12
CA ALA A 30 12.18 -10.55 -0.11
C ALA A 30 12.81 -9.50 0.80
N GLN A 31 13.38 -8.43 0.23
CA GLN A 31 14.00 -7.36 1.03
C GLN A 31 12.98 -6.63 1.91
N VAL A 32 11.77 -6.38 1.43
CA VAL A 32 10.70 -5.79 2.27
C VAL A 32 10.31 -6.77 3.39
N SER A 33 10.26 -8.08 3.11
CA SER A 33 10.01 -9.10 4.14
C SER A 33 11.07 -9.08 5.23
N GLU A 34 12.35 -8.99 4.86
CA GLU A 34 13.47 -8.86 5.80
C GLU A 34 13.37 -7.57 6.63
N LEU A 35 13.06 -6.44 6.00
CA LEU A 35 12.84 -5.17 6.70
C LEU A 35 11.70 -5.25 7.71
N LYS A 36 10.61 -5.96 7.39
CA LYS A 36 9.48 -6.19 8.31
C LYS A 36 9.88 -7.03 9.53
N GLN A 37 10.85 -7.93 9.40
CA GLN A 37 11.33 -8.78 10.51
C GLN A 37 12.33 -8.05 11.42
N GLY A 38 13.00 -7.01 10.91
CA GLY A 38 13.97 -6.23 11.65
C GLY A 38 13.35 -5.39 12.78
N PRO A 39 14.16 -4.97 13.76
CA PRO A 39 13.72 -4.02 14.78
C PRO A 39 13.39 -2.67 14.13
N GLY A 40 12.17 -2.18 14.33
CA GLY A 40 11.72 -0.97 13.66
C GLY A 40 10.27 -0.62 13.97
N ARG A 41 9.86 0.57 13.53
CA ARG A 41 8.45 1.00 13.49
C ARG A 41 7.83 0.57 12.15
N GLU A 42 6.57 0.93 11.96
CA GLU A 42 5.82 0.85 10.71
C GLU A 42 6.63 1.26 9.46
N LEU A 43 6.56 0.43 8.40
CA LEU A 43 7.02 0.78 7.06
C LEU A 43 5.88 1.41 6.27
N GLN A 44 6.07 2.63 5.77
CA GLN A 44 5.04 3.36 5.03
C GLN A 44 5.37 3.46 3.55
N ILE A 45 4.43 3.02 2.71
CA ILE A 45 4.47 3.22 1.26
C ILE A 45 3.56 4.41 0.93
N GLN A 46 4.15 5.57 0.65
CA GLN A 46 3.41 6.73 0.14
C GLN A 46 3.10 6.60 -1.37
N GLY A 47 3.84 5.73 -2.04
CA GLY A 47 3.78 5.41 -3.46
C GLY A 47 4.99 4.55 -3.84
N SER A 48 5.02 3.95 -5.01
CA SER A 48 4.05 4.00 -6.11
C SER A 48 3.07 2.81 -6.07
N ALA A 49 1.99 2.88 -6.86
CA ALA A 49 1.14 1.71 -7.12
C ALA A 49 1.95 0.54 -7.72
N THR A 50 2.99 0.82 -8.51
CA THR A 50 3.89 -0.21 -9.06
C THR A 50 4.71 -0.94 -8.00
N LEU A 51 4.91 -0.34 -6.81
CA LEU A 51 5.50 -1.00 -5.65
C LEU A 51 4.42 -1.66 -4.79
N ALA A 52 3.31 -0.97 -4.53
CA ALA A 52 2.26 -1.46 -3.65
C ALA A 52 1.54 -2.71 -4.19
N GLN A 53 1.28 -2.78 -5.50
CA GLN A 53 0.58 -3.92 -6.13
C GLN A 53 1.27 -5.28 -5.88
N PRO A 54 2.57 -5.47 -6.23
CA PRO A 54 3.22 -6.76 -5.99
C PRO A 54 3.38 -7.07 -4.50
N LEU A 55 3.60 -6.06 -3.64
CA LEU A 55 3.67 -6.28 -2.19
C LEU A 55 2.33 -6.67 -1.59
N LEU A 56 1.22 -6.11 -2.09
CA LEU A 56 -0.13 -6.54 -1.71
C LEU A 56 -0.36 -8.00 -2.12
N ALA A 57 -0.02 -8.35 -3.36
CA ALA A 57 -0.15 -9.71 -3.88
C ALA A 57 0.71 -10.73 -3.11
N ALA A 58 1.88 -10.30 -2.61
CA ALA A 58 2.75 -11.10 -1.76
C ALA A 58 2.30 -11.17 -0.29
N GLY A 59 1.19 -10.53 0.09
CA GLY A 59 0.71 -10.49 1.48
C GLY A 59 1.58 -9.68 2.42
N LEU A 60 2.38 -8.74 1.88
CA LEU A 60 3.33 -7.94 2.66
C LEU A 60 2.75 -6.59 3.13
N ILE A 61 1.52 -6.25 2.75
CA ILE A 61 0.80 -5.07 3.23
C ILE A 61 -0.19 -5.47 4.32
N ASP A 62 0.00 -4.93 5.52
CA ASP A 62 -0.86 -5.22 6.68
C ASP A 62 -2.04 -4.23 6.75
N GLU A 63 -1.79 -2.95 6.49
CA GLU A 63 -2.77 -1.86 6.52
C GLU A 63 -2.81 -1.11 5.18
N LEU A 64 -4.02 -0.88 4.66
CA LEU A 64 -4.30 -0.04 3.50
C LEU A 64 -5.02 1.24 3.95
N ARG A 65 -4.34 2.38 3.80
CA ARG A 65 -4.93 3.70 3.99
C ARG A 65 -5.32 4.30 2.65
N LEU A 66 -6.60 4.19 2.30
CA LEU A 66 -7.16 4.70 1.06
C LEU A 66 -7.70 6.12 1.26
N VAL A 67 -7.07 7.10 0.59
CA VAL A 67 -7.53 8.49 0.55
C VAL A 67 -8.24 8.70 -0.78
N ILE A 68 -9.56 8.87 -0.73
CA ILE A 68 -10.45 8.92 -1.89
C ILE A 68 -10.86 10.37 -2.11
N ALA A 69 -10.47 10.92 -3.25
CA ALA A 69 -10.89 12.25 -3.67
C ALA A 69 -12.24 12.19 -4.43
N PRO A 70 -13.11 13.20 -4.30
CA PRO A 70 -14.41 13.25 -4.97
C PRO A 70 -14.29 13.64 -6.44
N VAL A 71 -13.53 12.87 -7.22
CA VAL A 71 -13.26 13.10 -8.64
C VAL A 71 -13.31 11.80 -9.42
N VAL A 72 -13.83 11.85 -10.64
CA VAL A 72 -13.79 10.75 -11.61
C VAL A 72 -12.77 11.10 -12.68
N LEU A 73 -11.62 10.41 -12.67
CA LEU A 73 -10.54 10.64 -13.62
C LEU A 73 -10.72 9.91 -14.96
N GLY A 74 -11.51 8.83 -14.99
CA GLY A 74 -11.74 8.01 -16.19
C GLY A 74 -10.60 7.04 -16.50
N ASN A 75 -9.35 7.52 -16.56
CA ASN A 75 -8.16 6.72 -16.81
C ASN A 75 -6.98 7.08 -15.89
N GLY A 76 -5.93 6.24 -15.88
CA GLY A 76 -4.71 6.46 -15.09
C GLY A 76 -4.19 5.20 -14.40
N GLN A 77 -3.15 5.36 -13.59
CA GLN A 77 -2.59 4.27 -12.78
C GLN A 77 -3.58 3.82 -11.71
N ARG A 78 -3.94 2.54 -11.70
CA ARG A 78 -4.86 1.95 -10.72
C ARG A 78 -4.07 1.31 -9.58
N LEU A 79 -4.49 1.48 -8.32
CA LEU A 79 -3.95 0.67 -7.22
C LEU A 79 -4.37 -0.80 -7.35
N PHE A 80 -5.62 -1.03 -7.78
CA PHE A 80 -6.18 -2.35 -8.06
C PHE A 80 -6.38 -2.50 -9.58
N PRO A 81 -5.41 -3.08 -10.30
CA PRO A 81 -5.52 -3.27 -11.75
C PRO A 81 -6.47 -4.42 -12.11
N GLU A 82 -6.91 -4.44 -13.36
CA GLU A 82 -7.61 -5.60 -13.92
C GLU A 82 -6.72 -6.84 -13.89
N GLY A 83 -7.27 -7.99 -13.46
CA GLY A 83 -6.48 -9.21 -13.25
C GLY A 83 -5.52 -9.16 -12.05
N GLY A 84 -5.61 -8.13 -11.20
CA GLY A 84 -4.83 -8.03 -9.96
C GLY A 84 -5.18 -9.11 -8.94
N ALA A 85 -4.28 -9.32 -7.97
CA ALA A 85 -4.48 -10.29 -6.91
C ALA A 85 -5.73 -9.95 -6.07
N PRO A 86 -6.58 -10.94 -5.75
CA PRO A 86 -7.73 -10.73 -4.90
C PRO A 86 -7.30 -10.45 -3.46
N ALA A 87 -7.97 -9.52 -2.79
CA ALA A 87 -7.72 -9.18 -1.39
C ALA A 87 -9.04 -8.97 -0.64
N GLY A 88 -9.20 -9.67 0.48
CA GLY A 88 -10.21 -9.38 1.49
C GLY A 88 -9.70 -8.27 2.39
N LEU A 89 -10.58 -7.32 2.73
CA LEU A 89 -10.25 -6.16 3.57
C LEU A 89 -11.29 -6.02 4.68
N GLN A 90 -10.83 -5.64 5.87
CA GLN A 90 -11.70 -5.31 7.00
C GLN A 90 -11.52 -3.84 7.36
N LEU A 91 -12.64 -3.10 7.42
CA LEU A 91 -12.61 -1.67 7.74
C LEU A 91 -12.26 -1.48 9.22
N LEU A 92 -11.15 -0.82 9.49
CA LEU A 92 -10.74 -0.42 10.83
C LEU A 92 -11.23 0.97 11.20
N ARG A 93 -11.19 1.90 10.24
CA ARG A 93 -11.53 3.31 10.47
C ARG A 93 -12.00 3.96 9.19
N ASN A 94 -12.98 4.85 9.29
CA ASN A 94 -13.33 5.78 8.23
C ASN A 94 -13.49 7.19 8.80
N GLU A 95 -13.14 8.19 8.00
CA GLU A 95 -13.40 9.60 8.30
C GLU A 95 -13.51 10.41 7.01
N THR A 96 -14.02 11.63 7.12
CA THR A 96 -13.99 12.62 6.04
C THR A 96 -13.21 13.84 6.50
N THR A 97 -12.31 14.35 5.65
CA THR A 97 -11.59 15.59 5.93
C THR A 97 -12.49 16.80 5.66
N SER A 98 -12.18 17.96 6.26
CA SER A 98 -12.88 19.21 5.93
C SER A 98 -12.77 19.61 4.45
N GLY A 99 -11.77 19.08 3.73
CA GLY A 99 -11.59 19.26 2.29
C GLY A 99 -12.37 18.27 1.42
N GLY A 100 -13.22 17.40 2.01
CA GLY A 100 -14.07 16.47 1.26
C GLY A 100 -13.39 15.18 0.82
N LEU A 101 -12.20 14.86 1.35
CA LEU A 101 -11.56 13.55 1.11
C LEU A 101 -12.17 12.51 2.05
N ALA A 102 -12.53 11.34 1.53
CA ALA A 102 -12.86 10.18 2.35
C ALA A 102 -11.58 9.39 2.64
N VAL A 103 -11.30 9.15 3.92
CA VAL A 103 -10.13 8.37 4.35
C VAL A 103 -10.64 7.08 4.97
N HIS A 104 -10.24 5.95 4.39
CA HIS A 104 -10.55 4.63 4.91
C HIS A 104 -9.25 3.92 5.28
N VAL A 105 -9.24 3.27 6.44
CA VAL A 105 -8.16 2.43 6.91
C VAL A 105 -8.70 1.01 6.97
N TYR A 106 -8.05 0.11 6.24
CA TYR A 106 -8.38 -1.30 6.21
C TYR A 106 -7.19 -2.13 6.68
N GLU A 107 -7.45 -3.22 7.39
CA GLU A 107 -6.49 -4.31 7.53
C GLU A 107 -6.71 -5.38 6.45
N SER A 108 -5.63 -6.11 6.13
CA SER A 108 -5.71 -7.29 5.27
C SER A 108 -6.46 -8.42 5.99
N ALA A 109 -7.52 -8.92 5.36
CA ALA A 109 -8.30 -10.06 5.83
C ALA A 109 -7.96 -11.37 5.05
N GLY A 110 -6.85 -11.37 4.31
CA GLY A 110 -6.43 -12.49 3.47
C GLY A 110 -7.19 -12.57 2.14
N LEU A 111 -7.53 -13.77 1.69
CA LEU A 111 -8.34 -13.95 0.48
C LEU A 111 -9.78 -13.50 0.71
N PRO A 112 -10.45 -12.91 -0.30
CA PRO A 112 -11.85 -12.50 -0.17
C PRO A 112 -12.72 -13.71 0.10
N LYS A 113 -13.68 -13.53 1.02
CA LYS A 113 -14.78 -14.49 1.23
C LYS A 113 -15.96 -14.02 0.40
N TYR A 114 -16.52 -14.92 -0.40
CA TYR A 114 -17.74 -14.63 -1.15
C TYR A 114 -18.97 -14.91 -0.28
N GLY A 115 -19.92 -13.98 -0.31
CA GLY A 115 -21.19 -14.09 0.40
C GLY A 115 -22.29 -13.38 -0.38
N ILE A 116 -23.53 -13.68 -0.03
CA ILE A 116 -24.69 -12.97 -0.54
C ILE A 116 -24.96 -11.81 0.42
N TYR A 117 -24.99 -10.58 -0.11
CA TYR A 117 -25.37 -9.41 0.66
C TYR A 117 -26.90 -9.33 0.72
N GLU A 118 -27.44 -9.40 1.93
CA GLU A 118 -28.82 -9.01 2.21
C GLU A 118 -28.76 -7.61 2.84
N PRO A 119 -29.27 -6.55 2.17
CA PRO A 119 -29.34 -5.24 2.80
C PRO A 119 -30.22 -5.32 4.04
N ASP A 120 -29.74 -4.79 5.17
CA ASP A 120 -30.56 -4.57 6.35
C ASP A 120 -31.80 -3.74 5.95
N ALA A 121 -32.98 -4.26 6.32
CA ALA A 121 -34.30 -3.72 5.94
C ALA A 121 -34.65 -2.42 6.67
#